data_AF-A0A425HMQ0-F1
#
_entry.id   AF-A0A425HMQ0-F1
#
_cell.length_a   1.000
_cell.length_b   1.000
_cell.length_c   1.000
_cell.angle_alpha   90.00
_cell.angle_beta   90.00
_cell.angle_gamma   90.00
#
_symmetry.space_group_name_H-M   'P 1'
#
loop_
_entity.id
_entity.type
_entity.pdbx_description
1 polymer ?
#
loop_
_entity_poly.entity_id
_entity_poly.type
_entity_poly.pdbx_seq_one_letter_code
_entity_poly.pdbx_strand_id
1 'polypeptide(L)'
;AVDQMRAEIGRMLKQENGNVLQPISFIVPRKNQDVFQADLYPPAPDVEPSMTAEEWFKGENKAIRRRSVKPGDVVSAQPRRMTVDTACVAAVAQAHGAAADSQALQELQSEVASLKAQLTELDRLRKENEELKANGGDTAALLQENQELKANAQELETLRKENAELKAKIKELSAQSAMAVPSTSEDPQLKMRVSELAEALSNEKSTTAQLEARLRDLEGRFISAAKSQKAAEQEAETLKERVQELEAKNRELKTQMEQAHGTLHRAATLSGLDSDMKNELNEMRDFFRDILHQAQDEAA
;
A
#
# COMPACT_ATOMS: atom_id res chain seq x y z
N ALA A 1 30.04 34.41 11.45
CA ALA A 1 30.83 35.29 10.55
C ALA A 1 32.19 34.65 10.31
N VAL A 2 32.77 34.86 9.13
CA VAL A 2 34.14 34.40 8.79
C VAL A 2 35.19 35.33 9.39
N ASP A 3 36.42 34.83 9.56
CA ASP A 3 37.56 35.58 10.06
C ASP A 3 38.24 36.36 8.92
N GLN A 4 37.84 37.63 8.81
CA GLN A 4 38.28 38.50 7.72
C GLN A 4 39.78 38.84 7.77
N MET A 5 40.37 38.84 8.97
CA MET A 5 41.78 39.14 9.15
C MET A 5 42.65 38.00 8.64
N ARG A 6 42.16 36.75 8.73
CA ARG A 6 42.87 35.55 8.28
C ARG A 6 42.68 35.20 6.81
N ALA A 7 42.08 36.08 6.00
CA ALA A 7 41.70 35.78 4.62
C ALA A 7 40.79 34.53 4.48
N GLU A 8 39.95 34.26 5.48
CA GLU A 8 38.96 33.18 5.44
C GLU A 8 37.72 33.60 4.65
N ILE A 9 37.40 32.85 3.59
CA ILE A 9 36.23 33.13 2.73
C ILE A 9 35.03 32.24 3.06
N GLY A 10 35.25 31.14 3.78
CA GLY A 10 34.21 30.21 4.16
C GLY A 10 34.65 29.32 5.32
N ARG A 11 33.67 28.76 6.03
CA ARG A 11 33.90 27.80 7.12
C ARG A 11 32.86 26.71 7.08
N MET A 12 33.30 25.46 7.03
CA MET A 12 32.43 24.30 7.20
C MET A 12 32.47 23.83 8.65
N LEU A 13 31.33 23.46 9.20
CA LEU A 13 31.23 22.79 10.50
C LEU A 13 30.96 21.32 10.24
N LYS A 14 31.99 20.48 10.30
CA LYS A 14 31.90 19.05 10.05
C LYS A 14 31.50 18.33 11.34
N GLN A 15 30.39 17.61 11.31
CA GLN A 15 30.03 16.75 12.44
C GLN A 15 30.88 15.48 12.43
N GLU A 16 31.48 15.17 13.57
CA GLU A 16 32.28 13.97 13.79
C GLU A 16 31.71 13.18 14.97
N ASN A 17 31.55 11.87 14.79
CA ASN A 17 31.17 10.89 15.83
C ASN A 17 29.87 11.19 16.59
N GLY A 18 29.00 12.06 16.05
CA GLY A 18 27.72 12.41 16.66
C GLY A 18 27.81 13.38 17.85
N ASN A 19 29.01 13.79 18.27
CA ASN A 19 29.21 14.58 19.49
C ASN A 19 30.17 15.78 19.35
N VAL A 20 30.86 15.91 18.21
CA VAL A 20 31.81 17.00 17.95
C VAL A 20 31.43 17.70 16.65
N LEU A 21 31.48 19.03 16.65
CA LEU A 21 31.48 19.83 15.43
C LEU A 21 32.88 20.41 15.23
N GLN A 22 33.61 19.90 14.24
CA GLN A 22 34.94 20.32 13.88
C GLN A 22 34.86 21.47 12.84
N PRO A 23 35.33 22.68 13.16
CA PRO A 23 35.40 23.77 12.19
C PRO A 23 36.55 23.55 11.20
N ILE A 24 36.27 23.75 9.92
CA ILE A 24 37.24 23.67 8.81
C ILE A 24 37.17 25.01 8.06
N SER A 25 38.25 25.78 8.13
CA SER A 25 38.39 27.11 7.50
C SER A 25 38.93 26.99 6.09
N PHE A 26 38.30 27.70 5.14
CA PHE A 26 38.79 27.85 3.78
C PHE A 26 39.46 29.22 3.64
N ILE A 27 40.79 29.22 3.57
CA ILE A 27 41.63 30.42 3.60
C ILE A 27 42.33 30.60 2.25
N VAL A 28 42.28 31.82 1.72
CA VAL A 28 43.04 32.19 0.51
C VAL A 28 44.50 32.43 0.90
N PRO A 29 45.48 31.69 0.34
CA PRO A 29 46.88 31.86 0.69
C PRO A 29 47.40 33.22 0.23
N ARG A 30 47.92 34.02 1.18
CA ARG A 30 48.44 35.38 0.95
C ARG A 30 49.80 35.56 1.61
N LYS A 31 50.62 36.46 1.05
CA LYS A 31 51.92 36.82 1.62
C LYS A 31 51.79 37.55 2.95
N ASN A 32 50.79 38.43 3.07
CA ASN A 32 50.54 39.22 4.27
C ASN A 32 49.28 38.70 4.96
N GLN A 33 49.43 37.76 5.88
CA GLN A 33 48.31 37.07 6.52
C GLN A 33 47.64 37.89 7.64
N ASP A 34 48.32 38.90 8.17
CA ASP A 34 47.82 39.74 9.28
C ASP A 34 47.19 41.06 8.82
N VAL A 35 47.04 41.24 7.50
CA VAL A 35 46.47 42.45 6.89
C VAL A 35 45.14 42.11 6.24
N PHE A 36 44.14 42.95 6.46
CA PHE A 36 42.84 42.82 5.82
C PHE A 36 42.94 42.87 4.29
N GLN A 37 42.51 41.80 3.64
CA GLN A 37 42.51 41.66 2.18
C GLN A 37 41.17 42.12 1.61
N ALA A 38 41.02 43.42 1.38
CA ALA A 38 39.74 44.03 1.00
C ALA A 38 39.15 43.49 -0.31
N ASP A 39 40.00 42.99 -1.22
CA ASP A 39 39.60 42.43 -2.50
C ASP A 39 38.85 41.09 -2.39
N LEU A 40 39.02 40.36 -1.27
CA LEU A 40 38.34 39.09 -1.03
C LEU A 40 36.89 39.24 -0.52
N TYR A 41 36.50 40.43 -0.06
CA TYR A 41 35.22 40.65 0.62
C TYR A 41 34.36 41.67 -0.13
N PRO A 42 33.80 41.31 -1.30
CA PRO A 42 32.79 42.14 -1.97
C PRO A 42 31.53 42.30 -1.09
N PRO A 43 30.59 43.20 -1.44
CA PRO A 43 29.34 43.35 -0.70
C PRO A 43 28.60 42.01 -0.53
N ALA A 44 28.63 41.49 0.71
CA ALA A 44 28.04 40.22 1.09
C ALA A 44 26.54 40.39 1.35
N PRO A 45 25.72 39.33 1.22
CA PRO A 45 24.32 39.38 1.61
C PRO A 45 24.14 39.92 3.04
N ASP A 46 23.29 40.93 3.20
CA ASP A 46 23.01 41.49 4.52
C ASP A 46 21.95 40.65 5.26
N VAL A 47 21.84 40.82 6.57
CA VAL A 47 20.81 40.18 7.40
C VAL A 47 19.42 40.81 7.24
N GLU A 48 19.34 41.94 6.54
CA GLU A 48 18.09 42.64 6.28
C GLU A 48 17.43 42.11 5.00
N PRO A 49 16.13 41.76 5.04
CA PRO A 49 15.40 41.36 3.85
C PRO A 49 15.30 42.51 2.86
N SER A 50 15.34 42.20 1.55
CA SER A 50 15.18 43.22 0.50
C SER A 50 13.75 43.72 0.38
N MET A 51 12.77 42.89 0.71
CA MET A 51 11.35 43.18 0.59
C MET A 51 10.55 42.50 1.72
N THR A 52 9.35 43.01 1.99
CA THR A 52 8.39 42.34 2.88
C THR A 52 7.61 41.26 2.13
N ALA A 53 6.88 40.42 2.86
CA ALA A 53 6.03 39.40 2.26
C ALA A 53 4.95 40.02 1.35
N GLU A 54 4.35 41.14 1.77
CA GLU A 54 3.31 41.85 1.02
C GLU A 54 3.84 42.40 -0.31
N GLU A 55 5.06 42.94 -0.33
CA GLU A 55 5.72 43.40 -1.56
C GLU A 55 5.97 42.22 -2.51
N TRP A 56 6.42 41.08 -1.99
CA TRP A 56 6.63 39.87 -2.79
C TRP A 56 5.32 39.32 -3.38
N PHE A 57 4.24 39.27 -2.58
CA PHE A 57 2.91 38.85 -3.07
C PHE A 57 2.32 39.79 -4.11
N LYS A 58 2.71 41.07 -4.13
CA LYS A 58 2.36 42.02 -5.20
C LYS A 58 3.18 41.82 -6.48
N GLY A 59 4.07 40.83 -6.51
CA GLY A 59 4.92 40.50 -7.64
C GLY A 59 6.20 41.33 -7.72
N GLU A 60 6.58 42.05 -6.66
CA GLU A 60 7.86 42.76 -6.63
C GLU A 60 9.03 41.77 -6.55
N ASN A 61 10.14 42.09 -7.24
CA ASN A 61 11.34 41.26 -7.25
C ASN A 61 12.59 42.13 -7.04
N LYS A 62 12.82 42.57 -5.80
CA LYS A 62 13.98 43.38 -5.41
C LYS A 62 15.20 42.50 -5.15
N ALA A 63 16.34 42.86 -5.74
CA ALA A 63 17.62 42.22 -5.46
C ALA A 63 17.95 42.26 -3.96
N ILE A 64 18.65 41.23 -3.47
CA ILE A 64 19.02 41.11 -2.06
C ILE A 64 19.86 42.32 -1.60
N ARG A 65 19.64 42.75 -0.35
CA ARG A 65 20.48 43.78 0.26
C ARG A 65 21.88 43.22 0.47
N ARG A 66 22.88 44.06 0.24
CA ARG A 66 24.29 43.71 0.37
C ARG A 66 25.02 44.75 1.22
N ARG A 67 25.97 44.29 2.03
CA ARG A 67 26.78 45.11 2.93
C ARG A 67 28.26 44.80 2.70
N SER A 68 29.07 45.84 2.54
CA SER A 68 30.52 45.71 2.65
C SER A 68 30.91 45.61 4.12
N VAL A 69 31.44 44.46 4.54
CA VAL A 69 31.87 44.22 5.91
C VAL A 69 33.38 44.42 6.00
N LYS A 70 33.84 45.14 7.01
CA LYS A 70 35.25 45.32 7.36
C LYS A 70 35.55 44.71 8.74
N PRO A 71 36.80 44.34 9.02
CA PRO A 71 37.19 43.86 10.34
C PRO A 71 36.93 44.93 11.40
N GLY A 72 36.21 44.56 12.46
CA GLY A 72 35.80 45.49 13.51
C GLY A 72 34.38 46.05 13.33
N ASP A 73 33.73 45.84 12.18
CA ASP A 73 32.31 46.14 12.02
C ASP A 73 31.48 45.22 12.92
N VAL A 74 30.87 45.80 13.95
CA VAL A 74 29.89 45.08 14.77
C VAL A 74 28.60 45.00 13.97
N VAL A 75 28.38 43.86 13.31
CA VAL A 75 27.05 43.55 12.78
C VAL A 75 26.15 43.34 13.99
N SER A 76 25.33 44.35 14.31
CA SER A 76 24.26 44.25 15.30
C SER A 76 23.22 43.27 14.77
N ALA A 77 23.49 41.98 14.92
CA ALA A 77 22.46 40.96 14.86
C ALA A 77 21.63 41.12 16.13
N GLN A 78 20.79 42.15 16.17
CA GLN A 78 19.63 42.07 17.05
C GLN A 78 18.90 40.81 16.60
N PRO A 79 18.70 39.81 17.48
CA PRO A 79 17.75 38.77 17.19
C PRO A 79 16.41 39.50 17.08
N ARG A 80 16.03 39.88 15.86
CA ARG A 80 14.64 40.20 15.58
C ARG A 80 13.93 38.88 15.79
N ARG A 81 13.48 38.69 17.04
CA ARG A 81 12.38 37.80 17.37
C ARG A 81 11.37 38.05 16.25
N MET A 82 11.02 37.01 15.49
CA MET A 82 9.84 37.11 14.63
C MET A 82 8.71 37.45 15.59
N THR A 83 8.42 38.74 15.75
CA THR A 83 7.20 39.19 16.37
C THR A 83 6.18 38.87 15.32
N VAL A 84 5.70 37.63 15.38
CA VAL A 84 4.41 37.30 14.82
C VAL A 84 3.49 38.33 15.44
N ASP A 85 3.06 39.30 14.64
CA ASP A 85 2.13 40.31 15.09
C ASP A 85 0.85 39.53 15.37
N THR A 86 0.66 39.11 16.63
CA THR A 86 -0.38 38.16 17.01
C THR A 86 -1.76 38.74 16.71
N ALA A 87 -1.87 40.07 16.62
CA ALA A 87 -3.04 40.76 16.10
C ALA A 87 -3.24 40.56 14.58
N CYS A 88 -2.17 40.61 13.77
CA CYS A 88 -2.23 40.31 12.34
C CYS A 88 -2.51 38.82 12.09
N VAL A 89 -1.89 37.91 12.85
CA VAL A 89 -2.17 36.47 12.73
C VAL A 89 -3.56 36.12 13.25
N ALA A 90 -4.04 36.76 14.33
CA ALA A 90 -5.43 36.62 14.76
C ALA A 90 -6.41 37.22 13.74
N ALA A 91 -6.09 38.37 13.13
CA ALA A 91 -6.93 39.00 12.11
C ALA A 91 -6.94 38.19 10.79
N VAL A 92 -5.81 37.60 10.38
CA VAL A 92 -5.71 36.71 9.22
C VAL A 92 -6.39 35.37 9.51
N ALA A 93 -6.28 34.81 10.72
CA ALA A 93 -7.02 33.62 11.14
C ALA A 93 -8.53 33.86 11.32
N GLN A 94 -8.93 35.11 11.56
CA GLN A 94 -10.35 35.53 11.60
C GLN A 94 -10.89 35.91 10.21
N ALA A 95 -10.05 36.41 9.30
CA ALA A 95 -10.43 36.82 7.95
C ALA A 95 -10.35 35.67 6.91
N HIS A 96 -9.43 34.72 7.09
CA HIS A 96 -9.38 33.43 6.39
C HIS A 96 -9.84 32.37 7.39
N GLY A 97 -11.13 32.07 7.36
CA GLY A 97 -11.84 31.42 8.45
C GLY A 97 -11.20 30.14 8.99
N ALA A 98 -10.86 30.18 10.28
CA ALA A 98 -10.52 29.03 11.11
C ALA A 98 -11.58 27.89 11.13
N ALA A 99 -12.75 28.06 10.51
CA ALA A 99 -13.75 27.01 10.33
C ALA A 99 -13.41 26.05 9.17
N ALA A 100 -12.83 26.54 8.07
CA ALA A 100 -12.58 25.72 6.89
C ALA A 100 -11.38 24.77 7.08
N ASP A 101 -10.27 25.25 7.64
CA ASP A 101 -9.09 24.43 7.92
C ASP A 101 -9.31 23.48 9.10
N SER A 102 -10.12 23.85 10.11
CA SER A 102 -10.45 22.94 11.22
C SER A 102 -11.42 21.83 10.80
N GLN A 103 -12.38 22.09 9.90
CA GLN A 103 -13.24 21.05 9.35
C GLN A 103 -12.45 20.11 8.43
N ALA A 104 -11.60 20.63 7.55
CA ALA A 104 -10.77 19.81 6.67
C ALA A 104 -9.81 18.91 7.46
N LEU A 105 -9.20 19.44 8.54
CA LEU A 105 -8.35 18.64 9.42
C LEU A 105 -9.13 17.57 10.18
N GLN A 106 -10.36 17.87 10.60
CA GLN A 106 -11.23 16.94 11.32
C GLN A 106 -11.81 15.85 10.40
N GLU A 107 -12.14 16.20 9.15
CA GLU A 107 -12.51 15.27 8.09
C GLU A 107 -11.36 14.33 7.77
N LEU A 108 -10.15 14.85 7.57
CA LEU A 108 -8.96 14.04 7.31
C LEU A 108 -8.62 13.11 8.48
N GLN A 109 -8.80 13.57 9.73
CA GLN A 109 -8.65 12.72 10.92
C GLN A 109 -9.72 11.62 10.99
N SER A 110 -10.97 11.93 10.63
CA SER A 110 -12.04 10.94 10.57
C SER A 110 -11.83 9.91 9.47
N GLU A 111 -11.27 10.32 8.33
CA GLU A 111 -10.92 9.45 7.21
C GLU A 111 -9.75 8.54 7.57
N VAL A 112 -8.71 9.07 8.23
CA VAL A 112 -7.60 8.25 8.76
C VAL A 112 -8.10 7.24 9.81
N ALA A 113 -9.06 7.61 10.66
CA ALA A 113 -9.65 6.69 11.62
C ALA A 113 -10.47 5.59 10.92
N SER A 114 -11.25 5.94 9.89
CA SER A 114 -12.00 5.00 9.05
C SER A 114 -11.08 4.03 8.31
N LEU A 115 -10.03 4.55 7.66
CA LEU A 115 -9.04 3.73 6.93
C LEU A 115 -8.29 2.77 7.88
N LYS A 116 -7.97 3.21 9.11
CA LYS A 116 -7.40 2.33 10.13
C LYS A 116 -8.36 1.22 10.54
N ALA A 117 -9.65 1.52 10.71
CA ALA A 117 -10.66 0.50 11.01
C ALA A 117 -10.83 -0.50 9.85
N GLN A 118 -10.80 -0.02 8.60
CA GLN A 118 -10.83 -0.88 7.42
C GLN A 118 -9.60 -1.79 7.32
N LEU A 119 -8.40 -1.29 7.65
CA LEU A 119 -7.18 -2.12 7.73
C LEU A 119 -7.32 -3.22 8.79
N THR A 120 -7.83 -2.91 9.98
CA THR A 120 -8.05 -3.92 11.03
C THR A 120 -9.07 -4.99 10.61
N GLU A 121 -10.11 -4.60 9.86
CA GLU A 121 -11.09 -5.56 9.35
C GLU A 121 -10.52 -6.41 8.21
N LEU A 122 -9.71 -5.83 7.31
CA LEU A 122 -9.01 -6.58 6.28
C LEU A 122 -8.04 -7.61 6.87
N ASP A 123 -7.32 -7.26 7.93
CA ASP A 123 -6.45 -8.20 8.64
C ASP A 123 -7.25 -9.32 9.32
N ARG A 124 -8.43 -9.01 9.87
CA ARG A 124 -9.37 -10.01 10.41
C ARG A 124 -9.85 -10.96 9.32
N LEU A 125 -10.31 -10.42 8.19
CA LEU A 125 -10.79 -11.20 7.04
C LEU A 125 -9.68 -12.02 6.39
N ARG A 126 -8.44 -11.54 6.39
CA ARG A 126 -7.28 -12.34 5.94
C ARG A 126 -7.05 -13.54 6.84
N LYS A 127 -7.08 -13.36 8.16
CA LYS A 127 -6.98 -14.48 9.11
C LYS A 127 -8.12 -15.48 8.94
N GLU A 128 -9.35 -14.98 8.84
CA GLU A 128 -10.53 -15.84 8.60
C GLU A 128 -10.42 -16.62 7.29
N ASN A 129 -9.91 -16.00 6.22
CA ASN A 129 -9.65 -16.71 4.95
C ASN A 129 -8.54 -17.75 5.05
N GLU A 130 -7.47 -17.49 5.80
CA GLU A 130 -6.41 -18.49 6.03
C GLU A 130 -6.93 -19.65 6.90
N GLU A 131 -7.76 -19.38 7.90
CA GLU A 131 -8.46 -20.41 8.68
C GLU A 131 -9.44 -21.22 7.82
N LEU A 132 -10.19 -20.56 6.93
CA LEU A 132 -11.08 -21.24 5.96
C LEU A 132 -10.30 -22.07 4.94
N LYS A 133 -9.12 -21.63 4.50
CA LYS A 133 -8.22 -22.44 3.65
C LYS A 133 -7.67 -23.64 4.40
N ALA A 134 -7.31 -23.49 5.67
CA ALA A 134 -6.87 -24.60 6.52
C ALA A 134 -8.00 -25.63 6.72
N ASN A 135 -9.25 -25.17 6.87
CA ASN A 135 -10.44 -26.02 6.93
C ASN A 135 -10.90 -26.54 5.54
N GLY A 136 -10.35 -26.01 4.45
CA GLY A 136 -10.62 -26.44 3.07
C GLY A 136 -10.18 -27.88 2.77
N GLY A 137 -9.33 -28.48 3.62
CA GLY A 137 -9.01 -29.91 3.57
C GLY A 137 -10.24 -30.80 3.74
N ASP A 138 -11.23 -30.36 4.53
CA ASP A 138 -12.46 -31.11 4.77
C ASP A 138 -13.44 -31.04 3.59
N THR A 139 -13.31 -30.03 2.71
CA THR A 139 -14.22 -29.88 1.56
C THR A 139 -13.95 -30.94 0.50
N ALA A 140 -12.68 -31.32 0.31
CA ALA A 140 -12.30 -32.42 -0.58
C ALA A 140 -12.77 -33.77 -0.01
N ALA A 141 -12.64 -33.98 1.30
CA ALA A 141 -13.13 -35.18 1.97
C ALA A 141 -14.66 -35.30 1.91
N LEU A 142 -15.40 -34.20 2.15
CA LEU A 142 -16.85 -34.15 2.04
C LEU A 142 -17.35 -34.33 0.60
N LEU A 143 -16.59 -33.88 -0.40
CA LEU A 143 -16.89 -34.14 -1.82
C LEU A 143 -16.72 -35.62 -2.17
N GLN A 144 -15.68 -36.26 -1.66
CA GLN A 144 -15.48 -37.69 -1.83
C GLN A 144 -16.59 -38.50 -1.12
N GLU A 145 -16.93 -38.15 0.11
CA GLU A 145 -18.03 -38.78 0.85
C GLU A 145 -19.39 -38.61 0.13
N ASN A 146 -19.66 -37.44 -0.46
CA ASN A 146 -20.86 -37.22 -1.27
C ASN A 146 -20.87 -38.05 -2.57
N GLN A 147 -19.72 -38.31 -3.18
CA GLN A 147 -19.62 -39.18 -4.36
C GLN A 147 -19.89 -40.64 -3.98
N GLU A 148 -19.35 -41.10 -2.85
CA GLU A 148 -19.59 -42.45 -2.31
C GLU A 148 -21.06 -42.64 -1.92
N LEU A 149 -21.67 -41.67 -1.25
CA LEU A 149 -23.10 -41.70 -0.92
C LEU A 149 -23.98 -41.73 -2.17
N LYS A 150 -23.59 -41.04 -3.24
CA LYS A 150 -24.31 -41.06 -4.52
C LYS A 150 -24.20 -42.42 -5.21
N ALA A 151 -23.04 -43.08 -5.15
CA ALA A 151 -22.87 -44.45 -5.65
C ALA A 151 -23.73 -45.45 -4.84
N ASN A 152 -23.70 -45.36 -3.51
CA ASN A 152 -24.52 -46.20 -2.63
C ASN A 152 -26.02 -46.00 -2.88
N ALA A 153 -26.47 -44.78 -3.14
CA ALA A 153 -27.87 -44.49 -3.48
C ALA A 153 -28.31 -45.15 -4.80
N GLN A 154 -27.43 -45.18 -5.81
CA GLN A 154 -27.69 -45.87 -7.08
C GLN A 154 -27.79 -47.38 -6.89
N GLU A 155 -26.91 -47.97 -6.08
CA GLU A 155 -26.95 -49.39 -5.73
C GLU A 155 -28.22 -49.77 -4.93
N LEU A 156 -28.67 -48.87 -4.05
CA LEU A 156 -29.92 -49.07 -3.30
C LEU A 156 -31.14 -49.02 -4.23
N GLU A 157 -31.08 -48.23 -5.31
CA GLU A 157 -32.12 -48.19 -6.35
C GLU A 157 -32.15 -49.49 -7.17
N THR A 158 -30.99 -50.05 -7.53
CA THR A 158 -30.93 -51.35 -8.21
C THR A 158 -31.45 -52.47 -7.32
N LEU A 159 -31.04 -52.51 -6.05
CA LEU A 159 -31.55 -53.48 -5.07
C LEU A 159 -33.05 -53.32 -4.80
N ARG A 160 -33.60 -52.11 -4.91
CA ARG A 160 -35.06 -51.88 -4.82
C ARG A 160 -35.80 -52.41 -6.05
N LYS A 161 -35.24 -52.26 -7.25
CA LYS A 161 -35.80 -52.84 -8.48
C LYS A 161 -35.80 -54.37 -8.40
N GLU A 162 -34.68 -54.97 -7.98
CA GLU A 162 -34.58 -56.41 -7.74
C GLU A 162 -35.56 -56.88 -6.66
N ASN A 163 -35.70 -56.16 -5.54
CA ASN A 163 -36.70 -56.49 -4.52
C ASN A 163 -38.13 -56.34 -5.02
N ALA A 164 -38.42 -55.39 -5.90
CA ALA A 164 -39.73 -55.24 -6.53
C ALA A 164 -40.02 -56.40 -7.48
N GLU A 165 -39.02 -56.85 -8.24
CA GLU A 165 -39.12 -58.05 -9.10
C GLU A 165 -39.30 -59.32 -8.27
N LEU A 166 -38.53 -59.49 -7.20
CA LEU A 166 -38.70 -60.60 -6.25
C LEU A 166 -40.08 -60.56 -5.58
N LYS A 167 -40.57 -59.37 -5.18
CA LYS A 167 -41.93 -59.21 -4.67
C LYS A 167 -43.00 -59.53 -5.72
N ALA A 168 -42.77 -59.18 -6.99
CA ALA A 168 -43.66 -59.56 -8.09
C ALA A 168 -43.67 -61.07 -8.30
N LYS A 169 -42.50 -61.72 -8.23
CA LYS A 169 -42.34 -63.18 -8.29
C LYS A 169 -43.01 -63.88 -7.11
N ILE A 170 -42.84 -63.35 -5.90
CA ILE A 170 -43.54 -63.82 -4.69
C ILE A 170 -45.03 -63.60 -4.84
N LYS A 171 -45.47 -62.47 -5.41
CA LYS A 171 -46.89 -62.20 -5.65
C LYS A 171 -47.47 -63.18 -6.67
N GLU A 172 -46.76 -63.49 -7.74
CA GLU A 172 -47.13 -64.48 -8.74
C GLU A 172 -47.19 -65.90 -8.16
N LEU A 173 -46.17 -66.30 -7.39
CA LEU A 173 -46.14 -67.56 -6.64
C LEU A 173 -47.23 -67.61 -5.54
N SER A 174 -47.55 -66.47 -4.92
CA SER A 174 -48.63 -66.36 -3.95
C SER A 174 -50.00 -66.33 -4.62
N ALA A 175 -50.12 -65.83 -5.86
CA ALA A 175 -51.34 -65.91 -6.66
C ALA A 175 -51.60 -67.34 -7.14
N GLN A 176 -50.53 -68.13 -7.34
CA GLN A 176 -50.60 -69.58 -7.47
C GLN A 176 -51.00 -70.28 -6.15
N SER A 177 -50.79 -69.64 -5.00
CA SER A 177 -51.10 -70.18 -3.65
C SER A 177 -52.43 -69.66 -3.07
N ALA A 178 -52.97 -68.54 -3.56
CA ALA A 178 -54.12 -67.84 -3.00
C ALA A 178 -55.44 -68.25 -3.68
N MET A 179 -55.79 -69.53 -3.58
CA MET A 179 -57.18 -69.99 -3.44
C MET A 179 -57.56 -70.19 -1.96
N ALA A 180 -57.07 -69.32 -1.07
CA ALA A 180 -57.39 -69.38 0.36
C ALA A 180 -57.56 -67.97 0.96
N VAL A 181 -58.84 -67.60 1.10
CA VAL A 181 -59.52 -66.76 2.10
C VAL A 181 -58.79 -65.53 2.69
N PRO A 182 -59.40 -64.32 2.64
CA PRO A 182 -58.93 -63.15 3.37
C PRO A 182 -59.58 -63.06 4.75
N SER A 183 -58.82 -62.65 5.76
CA SER A 183 -59.37 -62.12 7.00
C SER A 183 -58.67 -60.82 7.38
N THR A 184 -59.50 -59.79 7.48
CA THR A 184 -59.30 -58.54 8.20
C THR A 184 -58.82 -58.83 9.62
N SER A 185 -57.65 -58.32 9.98
CA SER A 185 -57.16 -58.30 11.36
C SER A 185 -57.04 -56.85 11.82
N GLU A 186 -57.90 -56.46 12.76
CA GLU A 186 -57.71 -55.27 13.59
C GLU A 186 -56.67 -55.57 14.67
N ASP A 187 -55.38 -55.55 14.29
CA ASP A 187 -54.28 -55.75 15.23
C ASP A 187 -53.83 -54.39 15.83
N PRO A 188 -53.96 -54.16 17.14
CA PRO A 188 -53.51 -52.94 17.81
C PRO A 188 -52.02 -52.65 17.61
N GLN A 189 -51.19 -53.68 17.43
CA GLN A 189 -49.75 -53.50 17.20
C GLN A 189 -49.45 -52.86 15.85
N LEU A 190 -50.27 -53.14 14.82
CA LEU A 190 -50.13 -52.50 13.50
C LEU A 190 -50.46 -51.01 13.57
N LYS A 191 -51.48 -50.60 14.33
CA LYS A 191 -51.81 -49.17 14.52
C LYS A 191 -50.67 -48.42 15.22
N MET A 192 -50.05 -49.04 16.22
CA MET A 192 -48.91 -48.45 16.95
C MET A 192 -47.68 -48.29 16.05
N ARG A 193 -47.34 -49.32 15.25
CA ARG A 193 -46.25 -49.24 14.26
C ARG A 193 -46.50 -48.19 13.18
N VAL A 194 -47.74 -48.05 12.71
CA VAL A 194 -48.12 -47.01 11.74
C VAL A 194 -47.97 -45.62 12.34
N SER A 195 -48.30 -45.43 13.62
CA SER A 195 -48.09 -44.17 14.34
C SER A 195 -46.59 -43.85 14.50
N GLU A 196 -45.77 -44.82 14.91
CA GLU A 196 -44.30 -44.67 15.00
C GLU A 196 -43.67 -44.28 13.66
N LEU A 197 -44.10 -44.94 12.57
CA LEU A 197 -43.62 -44.63 11.22
C LEU A 197 -44.07 -43.25 10.73
N ALA A 198 -45.28 -42.81 11.08
CA ALA A 198 -45.77 -41.48 10.75
C ALA A 198 -44.97 -40.38 11.47
N GLU A 199 -44.59 -40.61 12.72
CA GLU A 199 -43.79 -39.69 13.51
C GLU A 199 -42.33 -39.64 13.04
N ALA A 200 -41.75 -40.79 12.70
CA ALA A 200 -40.43 -40.86 12.05
C ALA A 200 -40.42 -40.11 10.72
N LEU A 201 -41.45 -40.26 9.89
CA LEU A 201 -41.60 -39.54 8.61
C LEU A 201 -41.74 -38.02 8.82
N SER A 202 -42.41 -37.59 9.89
CA SER A 202 -42.53 -36.18 10.24
C SER A 202 -41.17 -35.57 10.63
N ASN A 203 -40.38 -36.31 11.43
CA ASN A 203 -39.04 -35.89 11.84
C ASN A 203 -38.08 -35.79 10.64
N GLU A 204 -38.11 -36.77 9.74
CA GLU A 204 -37.32 -36.79 8.50
C GLU A 204 -37.67 -35.63 7.55
N LYS A 205 -38.95 -35.25 7.47
CA LYS A 205 -39.36 -34.07 6.70
C LYS A 205 -38.84 -32.77 7.31
N SER A 206 -38.80 -32.68 8.63
CA SER A 206 -38.25 -31.52 9.34
C SER A 206 -36.75 -31.37 9.12
N THR A 207 -35.99 -32.48 9.21
CA THR A 207 -34.54 -32.47 8.92
C THR A 207 -34.25 -32.13 7.46
N THR A 208 -35.04 -32.66 6.53
CA THR A 208 -34.92 -32.31 5.10
C THR A 208 -35.14 -30.81 4.87
N ALA A 209 -36.18 -30.23 5.46
CA ALA A 209 -36.43 -28.79 5.36
C ALA A 209 -35.31 -27.93 5.96
N GLN A 210 -34.68 -28.39 7.05
CA GLN A 210 -33.51 -27.72 7.62
C GLN A 210 -32.27 -27.80 6.71
N LEU A 211 -32.03 -28.95 6.08
CA LEU A 211 -30.93 -29.11 5.13
C LEU A 211 -31.12 -28.21 3.91
N GLU A 212 -32.32 -28.13 3.34
CA GLU A 212 -32.64 -27.24 2.22
C GLU A 212 -32.45 -25.75 2.57
N ALA A 213 -32.74 -25.35 3.81
CA ALA A 213 -32.47 -23.99 4.27
C ALA A 213 -30.97 -23.69 4.36
N ARG A 214 -30.16 -24.62 4.88
CA ARG A 214 -28.70 -24.48 4.94
C ARG A 214 -28.08 -24.45 3.54
N LEU A 215 -28.62 -25.23 2.60
CA LEU A 215 -28.16 -25.27 1.22
C LEU A 215 -28.37 -23.92 0.51
N ARG A 216 -29.55 -23.31 0.69
CA ARG A 216 -29.84 -21.96 0.16
C ARG A 216 -28.93 -20.88 0.76
N ASP A 217 -28.64 -20.95 2.05
CA ASP A 217 -27.71 -20.02 2.69
C ASP A 217 -26.28 -20.17 2.15
N LEU A 218 -25.83 -21.41 1.97
CA LEU A 218 -24.53 -21.71 1.35
C LEU A 218 -24.46 -21.22 -0.10
N GLU A 219 -25.51 -21.40 -0.89
CA GLU A 219 -25.59 -20.86 -2.26
C GLU A 219 -25.47 -19.32 -2.27
N GLY A 220 -26.14 -18.64 -1.33
CA GLY A 220 -26.02 -17.18 -1.16
C GLY A 220 -24.60 -16.74 -0.80
N ARG A 221 -23.95 -17.46 0.12
CA ARG A 221 -22.54 -17.24 0.48
C ARG A 221 -21.60 -17.48 -0.69
N PHE A 222 -21.83 -18.53 -1.48
CA PHE A 222 -21.03 -18.81 -2.67
C PHE A 222 -21.15 -17.70 -3.72
N ILE A 223 -22.37 -17.21 -3.99
CA ILE A 223 -22.60 -16.12 -4.95
C ILE A 223 -21.92 -14.83 -4.49
N SER A 224 -21.98 -14.50 -3.20
CA SER A 224 -21.32 -13.30 -2.66
C SER A 224 -19.79 -13.43 -2.70
N ALA A 225 -19.24 -14.60 -2.35
CA ALA A 225 -17.81 -14.89 -2.46
C ALA A 225 -17.32 -14.84 -3.93
N ALA A 226 -18.09 -15.38 -4.87
CA ALA A 226 -17.75 -15.33 -6.30
C ALA A 226 -17.73 -13.87 -6.82
N LYS A 227 -18.64 -13.02 -6.34
CA LYS A 227 -18.63 -11.59 -6.68
C LYS A 227 -17.42 -10.86 -6.11
N SER A 228 -17.06 -11.10 -4.85
CA SER A 228 -15.87 -10.47 -4.25
C SER A 228 -14.58 -10.95 -4.90
N GLN A 229 -14.49 -12.23 -5.26
CA GLN A 229 -13.36 -12.78 -6.00
C GLN A 229 -13.19 -12.10 -7.36
N LYS A 230 -14.28 -11.92 -8.11
CA LYS A 230 -14.24 -11.23 -9.40
C LYS A 230 -13.80 -9.77 -9.28
N ALA A 231 -14.22 -9.08 -8.22
CA ALA A 231 -13.80 -7.71 -7.97
C ALA A 231 -12.29 -7.64 -7.65
N ALA A 232 -11.79 -8.55 -6.82
CA ALA A 232 -10.36 -8.65 -6.51
C ALA A 232 -9.51 -8.99 -7.74
N GLU A 233 -10.02 -9.83 -8.65
CA GLU A 233 -9.34 -10.17 -9.90
C GLU A 233 -9.25 -8.96 -10.85
N GLN A 234 -10.30 -8.14 -10.93
CA GLN A 234 -10.25 -6.88 -11.69
C GLN A 234 -9.24 -5.91 -11.12
N GLU A 235 -9.17 -5.75 -9.80
CA GLU A 235 -8.18 -4.90 -9.14
C GLU A 235 -6.75 -5.40 -9.41
N ALA A 236 -6.51 -6.71 -9.34
CA ALA A 236 -5.22 -7.31 -9.65
C ALA A 236 -4.77 -7.03 -11.10
N GLU A 237 -5.68 -7.06 -12.08
CA GLU A 237 -5.33 -6.74 -13.47
C GLU A 237 -4.97 -5.26 -13.63
N THR A 238 -5.70 -4.34 -12.98
CA THR A 238 -5.34 -2.90 -13.02
C THR A 238 -3.97 -2.61 -12.39
N LEU A 239 -3.64 -3.30 -11.28
CA LEU A 239 -2.33 -3.18 -10.64
C LEU A 239 -1.22 -3.70 -11.53
N LYS A 240 -1.47 -4.81 -12.24
CA LYS A 240 -0.52 -5.39 -13.19
C LYS A 240 -0.22 -4.45 -14.36
N GLU A 241 -1.25 -3.80 -14.92
CA GLU A 241 -1.06 -2.76 -15.95
C GLU A 241 -0.21 -1.59 -15.42
N ARG A 242 -0.45 -1.15 -14.18
CA ARG A 242 0.31 -0.06 -13.56
C ARG A 242 1.78 -0.44 -13.33
N VAL A 243 2.06 -1.68 -12.94
CA VAL A 243 3.43 -2.20 -12.79
C VAL A 243 4.14 -2.21 -14.15
N GLN A 244 3.49 -2.70 -15.21
CA GLN A 244 4.07 -2.68 -16.56
C GLN A 244 4.38 -1.26 -17.06
N GLU A 245 3.52 -0.28 -16.74
CA GLU A 245 3.76 1.13 -17.06
C GLU A 245 4.99 1.67 -16.33
N LEU A 246 5.14 1.37 -15.03
CA LEU A 246 6.28 1.79 -14.23
C LEU A 246 7.59 1.14 -14.72
N GLU A 247 7.55 -0.14 -15.08
CA GLU A 247 8.68 -0.84 -15.68
C GLU A 247 9.09 -0.24 -17.03
N ALA A 248 8.13 0.18 -17.86
CA ALA A 248 8.41 0.88 -19.11
C ALA A 248 9.07 2.25 -18.86
N LYS A 249 8.57 3.02 -17.88
CA LYS A 249 9.18 4.31 -17.50
C LYS A 249 10.59 4.15 -16.95
N ASN A 250 10.84 3.11 -16.14
CA ASN A 250 12.18 2.82 -15.64
C ASN A 250 13.15 2.44 -16.77
N ARG A 251 12.69 1.66 -17.77
CA ARG A 251 13.50 1.36 -18.97
C ARG A 251 13.83 2.62 -19.77
N GLU A 252 12.88 3.54 -19.91
CA GLU A 252 13.10 4.82 -20.59
C GLU A 252 14.12 5.68 -19.82
N LEU A 253 13.95 5.82 -18.50
CA LEU A 253 14.88 6.58 -17.65
C LEU A 253 16.31 6.02 -17.76
N LYS A 254 16.46 4.70 -17.71
CA LYS A 254 17.76 4.03 -17.88
C LYS A 254 18.41 4.39 -19.22
N THR A 255 17.62 4.39 -20.29
CA THR A 255 18.09 4.77 -21.63
C THR A 255 18.55 6.23 -21.67
N GLN A 256 17.81 7.14 -21.05
CA GLN A 256 18.18 8.57 -20.95
C GLN A 256 19.47 8.77 -20.15
N MET A 257 19.66 8.02 -19.06
CA MET A 257 20.89 8.06 -18.27
C MET A 257 22.11 7.56 -19.05
N GLU A 258 21.96 6.50 -19.84
CA GLU A 258 23.01 5.98 -20.72
C GLU A 258 23.41 7.02 -21.79
N GLN A 259 22.43 7.71 -22.38
CA GLN A 259 22.66 8.78 -23.34
C GLN A 259 23.39 9.98 -22.70
N ALA A 260 23.00 10.36 -21.48
CA ALA A 260 23.65 11.43 -20.72
C ALA A 260 25.11 11.07 -20.40
N HIS A 261 25.35 9.85 -19.89
CA HIS A 261 26.69 9.33 -19.63
C HIS A 261 27.59 9.36 -20.89
N GLY A 262 27.07 8.91 -22.04
CA GLY A 262 27.82 8.96 -23.31
C GLY A 262 28.11 10.39 -23.78
N THR A 263 27.21 11.33 -23.55
CA THR A 263 27.40 12.75 -23.89
C THR A 263 28.45 13.41 -23.02
N LEU A 264 28.42 13.15 -21.71
CA LEU A 264 29.45 13.60 -20.77
C LEU A 264 30.81 13.01 -21.13
N HIS A 265 30.89 11.72 -21.47
CA HIS A 265 32.16 11.11 -21.89
C HIS A 265 32.76 11.80 -23.12
N ARG A 266 31.93 12.09 -24.15
CA ARG A 266 32.39 12.84 -25.33
C ARG A 266 32.83 14.26 -24.99
N ALA A 267 32.10 14.97 -24.14
CA ALA A 267 32.48 16.32 -23.76
C ALA A 267 33.76 16.36 -22.90
N ALA A 268 34.04 15.33 -22.09
CA ALA A 268 35.27 15.25 -21.27
C ALA A 268 36.52 15.03 -22.13
N THR A 269 36.36 14.47 -23.32
CA THR A 269 37.43 14.14 -24.26
C THR A 269 37.72 15.26 -25.27
N LEU A 270 36.94 16.35 -25.25
CA LEU A 270 37.18 17.52 -26.10
C LEU A 270 38.50 18.21 -25.73
N SER A 271 39.28 18.58 -26.74
CA SER A 271 40.48 19.38 -26.59
C SER A 271 40.12 20.85 -26.34
N GLY A 272 40.92 21.55 -25.54
CA GLY A 272 40.70 22.97 -25.20
C GLY A 272 39.85 23.23 -23.95
N LEU A 273 39.34 22.19 -23.27
CA LEU A 273 38.79 22.36 -21.91
C LEU A 273 39.90 22.52 -20.88
N ASP A 274 39.68 23.44 -19.95
CA ASP A 274 40.49 23.63 -18.76
C ASP A 274 40.42 22.41 -17.81
N SER A 275 41.44 22.27 -16.96
CA SER A 275 41.60 21.18 -15.98
C SER A 275 40.35 21.00 -15.13
N ASP A 276 39.83 22.09 -14.59
CA ASP A 276 38.75 22.06 -13.61
C ASP A 276 37.43 21.61 -14.25
N MET A 277 37.15 22.11 -15.45
CA MET A 277 35.95 21.72 -16.20
C MET A 277 36.03 20.25 -16.68
N LYS A 278 37.22 19.72 -16.97
CA LYS A 278 37.39 18.29 -17.23
C LYS A 278 37.14 17.44 -15.98
N ASN A 279 37.57 17.91 -14.81
CA ASN A 279 37.36 17.21 -13.55
C ASN A 279 35.87 17.14 -13.20
N GLU A 280 35.15 18.26 -13.27
CA GLU A 280 33.68 18.28 -13.05
C GLU A 280 32.94 17.34 -14.01
N LEU A 281 33.34 17.31 -15.28
CA LEU A 281 32.70 16.45 -16.26
C LEU A 281 33.00 14.95 -16.03
N ASN A 282 34.20 14.64 -15.53
CA ASN A 282 34.57 13.29 -15.15
C ASN A 282 33.81 12.84 -13.89
N GLU A 283 33.65 13.72 -12.89
CA GLU A 283 32.86 13.46 -11.69
C GLU A 283 31.39 13.19 -12.03
N MET A 284 30.79 14.05 -12.86
CA MET A 284 29.41 13.82 -13.34
C MET A 284 29.29 12.50 -14.10
N ARG A 285 30.23 12.20 -15.00
CA ARG A 285 30.25 10.92 -15.73
C ARG A 285 30.32 9.74 -14.76
N ASP A 286 31.21 9.77 -13.78
CA ASP A 286 31.41 8.66 -12.86
C ASP A 286 30.18 8.49 -11.94
N PHE A 287 29.51 9.59 -11.55
CA PHE A 287 28.21 9.54 -10.87
C PHE A 287 27.12 8.83 -11.69
N PHE A 288 26.97 9.15 -12.99
CA PHE A 288 25.99 8.45 -13.84
C PHE A 288 26.34 6.97 -14.02
N ARG A 289 27.64 6.63 -14.06
CA ARG A 289 28.09 5.24 -14.14
C ARG A 289 27.74 4.45 -12.88
N ASP A 290 27.96 5.02 -11.70
CA ASP A 290 27.67 4.38 -10.43
C ASP A 290 26.17 4.10 -10.26
N ILE A 291 25.31 5.06 -10.65
CA ILE A 291 23.86 4.82 -10.64
C ILE A 291 23.45 3.72 -11.63
N LEU A 292 24.04 3.69 -12.83
CA LEU A 292 23.75 2.66 -13.81
C LEU A 292 24.18 1.26 -13.33
N HIS A 293 25.29 1.15 -12.60
CA HIS A 293 25.73 -0.11 -11.99
C HIS A 293 24.83 -0.53 -10.84
N GLN A 294 24.47 0.38 -9.93
CA GLN A 294 23.57 0.07 -8.82
C GLN A 294 22.18 -0.39 -9.32
N ALA A 295 21.69 0.21 -10.40
CA ALA A 295 20.45 -0.20 -11.07
C ALA A 295 20.55 -1.55 -11.82
N GLN A 296 21.76 -2.08 -12.06
CA GLN A 296 21.95 -3.43 -12.60
C GLN A 296 21.99 -4.48 -11.48
N ASP A 297 22.58 -4.15 -10.34
CA ASP A 297 22.68 -5.05 -9.17
C ASP A 297 21.32 -5.27 -8.49
N GLU A 298 20.42 -4.29 -8.49
CA GLU A 298 19.05 -4.43 -7.95
C GLU A 298 18.10 -5.23 -8.85
N ALA A 299 18.48 -5.47 -10.10
CA ALA A 299 17.67 -6.21 -11.08
C ALA A 299 18.05 -7.70 -11.22
N ALA A 300 19.13 -8.13 -10.57
CA ALA A 300 19.66 -9.51 -10.58
C ALA A 300 19.26 -10.28 -9.32
#